data_AF-A0A957QZH7-F1
#
_entry.id   AF-A0A957QZH7-F1
#
_cell.length_a   1.000
_cell.length_b   1.000
_cell.length_c   1.000
_cell.angle_alpha   90.00
_cell.angle_beta   90.00
_cell.angle_gamma   90.00
#
_symmetry.space_group_name_H-M   'P 1'
#
loop_
_entity.id
_entity.type
_entity.pdbx_description
1 polymer ?
#
loop_
_entity_poly.entity_id
_entity_poly.type
_entity_poly.pdbx_seq_one_letter_code
_entity_poly.pdbx_strand_id
1 'polypeptide(L)'
;MSQQRDQLTVTQLQQDSSLPLVDMSYFARPEWAGAATHGFSGSVSFVDTPLTFFKNRESYPGEDIFPQFTVDFIAHQGALVPRQSAPIFTREYSDSFWDVIVGTGAVWQEDDDGDWSRASFPLSLIDRYMGQVRNCVATFVYQPDIISPVYVQCSQETADFNDNSGGDIQVLLRDVGYRPVAFPDADQVLARYQTHQANRLPVLPLSTIDTDNEIAAYFDKSLQTNAPTSLGAVLVDGQIYLHPPQTRHGPYPYPADMRHGVWSVSKSMAGALALFYLDERYDEAVSTALITEYVPALANNPAWQGVTFAHTLNMVTGTEGSEAAAHLLNILVLARSAEESIHNIATLGDYPEAPGEKFNYASTNLFVLSYALQSYVAAKEGPGVYYWDLVHDNVLVPIGADQFTLRQTLEDDGSSGIPILAYGAMPTLDEAAK
;
A
#
# COMPACT_ATOMS: atom_id res chain seq x y z
N MET A 1 -21.19 11.47 10.43
CA MET A 1 -22.22 11.41 11.49
C MET A 1 -23.19 12.59 11.37
N SER A 2 -24.48 12.39 11.71
CA SER A 2 -25.51 13.44 11.69
C SER A 2 -25.96 13.91 13.07
N GLN A 3 -25.37 13.37 14.15
CA GLN A 3 -25.72 13.65 15.54
C GLN A 3 -24.45 13.90 16.36
N GLN A 4 -24.66 14.37 17.59
CA GLN A 4 -23.63 14.58 18.61
C GLN A 4 -22.86 13.29 18.89
N ARG A 5 -21.57 13.41 19.18
CA ARG A 5 -20.66 12.28 19.40
C ARG A 5 -20.88 11.60 20.75
N ASP A 6 -21.19 10.30 20.73
CA ASP A 6 -21.32 9.45 21.91
C ASP A 6 -20.28 8.31 21.99
N GLN A 7 -19.50 8.11 20.91
CA GLN A 7 -18.35 7.21 20.85
C GLN A 7 -17.05 7.95 20.49
N LEU A 8 -15.92 7.44 20.96
CA LEU A 8 -14.60 8.07 20.83
C LEU A 8 -14.59 9.51 21.39
N THR A 9 -15.35 9.76 22.45
CA THR A 9 -15.38 11.05 23.16
C THR A 9 -14.02 11.37 23.77
N VAL A 10 -13.76 12.64 24.10
CA VAL A 10 -12.53 13.05 24.83
C VAL A 10 -12.32 12.18 26.07
N THR A 11 -13.38 11.95 26.84
CA THR A 11 -13.33 11.12 28.05
C THR A 11 -12.97 9.67 27.74
N GLN A 12 -13.59 9.05 26.73
CA GLN A 12 -13.29 7.66 26.36
C GLN A 12 -11.84 7.48 25.87
N LEU A 13 -11.31 8.43 25.09
CA LEU A 13 -9.93 8.37 24.59
C LEU A 13 -8.88 8.52 25.71
N GLN A 14 -9.24 9.16 26.83
CA GLN A 14 -8.36 9.33 27.99
C GLN A 14 -8.51 8.22 29.05
N GLN A 15 -9.51 7.36 28.93
CA GLN A 15 -9.76 6.30 29.90
C GLN A 15 -8.82 5.11 29.74
N ASP A 16 -8.55 4.43 30.86
CA ASP A 16 -7.74 3.21 30.89
C ASP A 16 -8.54 1.92 30.60
N SER A 17 -9.47 2.00 29.64
CA SER A 17 -10.29 0.86 29.19
C SER A 17 -10.06 0.55 27.71
N SER A 18 -10.29 -0.70 27.31
CA SER A 18 -10.42 -1.03 25.90
C SER A 18 -11.66 -0.36 25.30
N LEU A 19 -11.55 0.06 24.04
CA LEU A 19 -12.68 0.58 23.27
C LEU A 19 -13.16 -0.52 22.31
N PRO A 20 -14.48 -0.72 22.16
CA PRO A 20 -15.02 -1.67 21.19
C PRO A 20 -14.85 -1.15 19.76
N LEU A 21 -15.02 -2.02 18.77
CA LEU A 21 -15.20 -1.62 17.38
C LEU A 21 -16.45 -0.72 17.30
N VAL A 22 -16.32 0.41 16.62
CA VAL A 22 -17.40 1.39 16.42
C VAL A 22 -17.63 1.65 14.94
N ASP A 23 -18.75 2.29 14.62
CA ASP A 23 -19.00 2.73 13.26
C ASP A 23 -17.88 3.67 12.76
N MET A 24 -17.33 3.40 11.58
CA MET A 24 -16.20 4.11 11.00
C MET A 24 -16.51 5.59 10.75
N SER A 25 -17.79 5.98 10.71
CA SER A 25 -18.18 7.39 10.64
C SER A 25 -17.81 8.20 11.89
N TYR A 26 -17.52 7.56 13.03
CA TYR A 26 -16.97 8.25 14.22
C TYR A 26 -15.56 8.78 13.98
N PHE A 27 -14.82 8.25 13.01
CA PHE A 27 -13.48 8.76 12.66
C PHE A 27 -13.52 9.88 11.62
N ALA A 28 -14.67 10.11 10.97
CA ALA A 28 -14.82 11.20 10.01
C ALA A 28 -15.02 12.54 10.73
N ARG A 29 -14.51 13.62 10.13
CA ARG A 29 -14.94 14.98 10.48
C ARG A 29 -16.44 15.14 10.16
N PRO A 30 -17.30 15.45 11.15
CA PRO A 30 -18.71 15.74 10.88
C PRO A 30 -18.89 17.04 10.09
N GLU A 31 -19.93 17.14 9.26
CA GLU A 31 -20.23 18.35 8.48
C GLU A 31 -20.49 19.59 9.35
N TRP A 32 -21.05 19.38 10.54
CA TRP A 32 -21.34 20.43 11.51
C TRP A 32 -20.13 20.85 12.36
N ALA A 33 -19.00 20.15 12.24
CA ALA A 33 -17.82 20.44 13.06
C ALA A 33 -17.14 21.75 12.68
N GLY A 34 -16.75 22.50 13.72
CA GLY A 34 -15.98 23.73 13.59
C GLY A 34 -14.55 23.49 13.10
N ALA A 35 -13.86 24.57 12.77
CA ALA A 35 -12.41 24.52 12.56
C ALA A 35 -11.71 24.18 13.87
N ALA A 36 -10.60 23.44 13.79
CA ALA A 36 -9.77 23.19 14.96
C ALA A 36 -9.31 24.52 15.59
N THR A 37 -9.40 24.63 16.92
CA THR A 37 -8.92 25.80 17.67
C THR A 37 -7.42 25.80 17.89
N HIS A 38 -6.79 24.62 17.84
CA HIS A 38 -5.34 24.47 17.95
C HIS A 38 -4.74 24.08 16.61
N GLY A 39 -3.63 24.73 16.24
CA GLY A 39 -2.77 24.23 15.17
C GLY A 39 -2.12 22.90 15.56
N PHE A 40 -1.82 22.06 14.59
CA PHE A 40 -1.07 20.81 14.80
C PHE A 40 0.13 20.77 13.87
N SER A 41 1.33 20.65 14.43
CA SER A 41 2.55 20.42 13.67
C SER A 41 3.56 19.75 14.58
N GLY A 42 3.96 18.53 14.28
CA GLY A 42 4.85 17.78 15.15
C GLY A 42 5.06 16.32 14.76
N SER A 43 5.96 15.68 15.48
CA SER A 43 6.25 14.25 15.38
C SER A 43 5.37 13.47 16.36
N VAL A 44 4.72 12.40 15.88
CA VAL A 44 4.00 11.42 16.69
C VAL A 44 4.74 10.09 16.61
N SER A 45 5.13 9.55 17.76
CA SER A 45 5.90 8.31 17.89
C SER A 45 5.08 7.24 18.60
N PHE A 46 5.05 6.04 18.03
CA PHE A 46 4.39 4.87 18.55
C PHE A 46 5.41 3.81 18.95
N VAL A 47 5.06 2.94 19.88
CA VAL A 47 5.85 1.76 20.28
C VAL A 47 5.11 0.48 19.90
N ASP A 48 5.85 -0.62 19.80
CA ASP A 48 5.26 -1.95 19.57
C ASP A 48 4.16 -2.22 20.60
N THR A 49 2.92 -2.40 20.12
CA THR A 49 1.73 -2.54 20.99
C THR A 49 0.87 -3.72 20.55
N PRO A 50 0.42 -4.61 21.45
CA PRO A 50 -0.44 -5.72 21.07
C PRO A 50 -1.76 -5.28 20.41
N LEU A 51 -2.09 -5.90 19.28
CA LEU A 51 -3.34 -5.74 18.54
C LEU A 51 -4.43 -6.66 19.12
N THR A 52 -5.67 -6.16 19.13
CA THR A 52 -6.86 -7.00 19.35
C THR A 52 -7.55 -7.26 18.03
N PHE A 53 -7.69 -8.52 17.63
CA PHE A 53 -8.38 -8.93 16.42
C PHE A 53 -8.93 -10.35 16.52
N PHE A 54 -9.90 -10.67 15.68
CA PHE A 54 -10.44 -12.02 15.59
C PHE A 54 -9.43 -12.95 14.89
N LYS A 55 -9.20 -14.13 15.45
CA LYS A 55 -8.26 -15.12 14.92
C LYS A 55 -8.97 -16.46 14.73
N ASN A 56 -8.88 -17.03 13.53
CA ASN A 56 -9.35 -18.38 13.23
C ASN A 56 -8.28 -19.27 12.57
N ARG A 57 -7.02 -18.84 12.59
CA ARG A 57 -5.84 -19.60 12.19
C ARG A 57 -4.67 -19.30 13.12
N GLU A 58 -3.57 -20.05 12.97
CA GLU A 58 -2.29 -19.69 13.57
C GLU A 58 -1.80 -18.34 13.02
N SER A 59 -1.29 -17.50 13.92
CA SER A 59 -0.77 -16.18 13.57
C SER A 59 0.59 -16.29 12.91
N TYR A 60 0.84 -15.42 11.94
CA TYR A 60 2.21 -15.18 11.50
C TYR A 60 2.99 -14.51 12.64
N PRO A 61 4.31 -14.77 12.77
CA PRO A 61 5.14 -14.07 13.74
C PRO A 61 4.98 -12.55 13.60
N GLY A 62 4.66 -11.87 14.71
CA GLY A 62 4.47 -10.41 14.77
C GLY A 62 3.12 -9.90 14.26
N GLU A 63 2.21 -10.76 13.79
CA GLU A 63 0.92 -10.35 13.22
C GLU A 63 0.03 -9.63 14.24
N ASP A 64 0.22 -9.91 15.53
CA ASP A 64 -0.48 -9.33 16.64
C ASP A 64 0.20 -8.14 17.29
N ILE A 65 1.15 -7.52 16.59
CA ILE A 65 1.89 -6.35 17.08
C ILE A 65 1.62 -5.18 16.13
N PHE A 66 1.08 -4.08 16.67
CA PHE A 66 1.08 -2.78 16.00
C PHE A 66 2.52 -2.28 15.99
N PRO A 67 3.08 -1.88 14.84
CA PRO A 67 4.50 -1.57 14.75
C PRO A 67 4.86 -0.27 15.46
N GLN A 68 6.05 -0.24 16.06
CA GLN A 68 6.78 0.97 16.40
C GLN A 68 7.09 1.74 15.12
N PHE A 69 6.79 3.05 15.11
CA PHE A 69 7.25 3.99 14.08
C PHE A 69 7.05 5.44 14.54
N THR A 70 7.58 6.39 13.76
CA THR A 70 7.31 7.82 13.94
C THR A 70 6.80 8.42 12.64
N VAL A 71 5.83 9.31 12.75
CA VAL A 71 5.30 10.09 11.62
C VAL A 71 5.22 11.56 11.99
N ASP A 72 5.62 12.41 11.06
CA ASP A 72 5.50 13.85 11.19
C ASP A 72 4.26 14.35 10.46
N PHE A 73 3.49 15.24 11.11
CA PHE A 73 2.31 15.85 10.50
C PHE A 73 2.39 17.37 10.52
N ILE A 74 1.69 17.97 9.55
CA ILE A 74 1.40 19.40 9.47
C ILE A 74 -0.09 19.56 9.19
N ALA A 75 -0.81 20.27 10.05
CA ALA A 75 -2.20 20.62 9.81
C ALA A 75 -2.30 21.89 8.95
N HIS A 76 -3.14 21.85 7.92
CA HIS A 76 -3.39 22.99 7.05
C HIS A 76 -4.83 22.96 6.53
N GLN A 77 -5.58 24.04 6.76
CA GLN A 77 -6.96 24.20 6.27
C GLN A 77 -7.90 23.01 6.61
N GLY A 78 -7.73 22.40 7.79
CA GLY A 78 -8.52 21.26 8.24
C GLY A 78 -8.03 19.90 7.75
N ALA A 79 -7.00 19.83 6.90
CA ALA A 79 -6.29 18.60 6.57
C ALA A 79 -5.17 18.33 7.59
N LEU A 80 -4.92 17.06 7.90
CA LEU A 80 -3.75 16.58 8.65
C LEU A 80 -2.80 15.88 7.67
N VAL A 81 -1.79 16.61 7.20
CA VAL A 81 -0.92 16.15 6.10
C VAL A 81 0.33 15.48 6.68
N PRO A 82 0.58 14.19 6.40
CA PRO A 82 1.84 13.55 6.78
C PRO A 82 2.99 14.13 5.92
N ARG A 83 4.17 14.31 6.52
CA ARG A 83 5.37 14.74 5.76
C ARG A 83 5.92 13.64 4.85
N GLN A 84 5.65 12.38 5.20
CA GLN A 84 6.05 11.19 4.45
C GLN A 84 4.82 10.54 3.80
N SER A 85 4.85 10.39 2.47
CA SER A 85 3.85 9.64 1.69
C SER A 85 4.29 8.22 1.35
N ALA A 86 5.60 7.94 1.36
CA ALA A 86 6.16 6.62 1.11
C ALA A 86 5.91 5.67 2.29
N PRO A 87 5.86 4.34 2.07
CA PRO A 87 5.77 3.36 3.15
C PRO A 87 6.87 3.55 4.21
N ILE A 88 6.50 3.38 5.47
CA ILE A 88 7.40 3.33 6.62
C ILE A 88 7.70 1.87 6.88
N PHE A 89 8.88 1.42 6.44
CA PHE A 89 9.40 0.09 6.72
C PHE A 89 9.94 0.03 8.15
N THR A 90 9.41 -0.87 8.98
CA THR A 90 9.67 -0.91 10.42
C THR A 90 10.55 -2.11 10.84
N ARG A 91 10.93 -2.97 9.88
CA ARG A 91 11.61 -4.26 10.12
C ARG A 91 12.91 -4.16 10.91
N GLU A 92 13.64 -3.06 10.80
CA GLU A 92 14.91 -2.89 11.51
C GLU A 92 14.74 -2.62 13.01
N TYR A 93 13.55 -2.21 13.45
CA TYR A 93 13.29 -1.74 14.81
C TYR A 93 11.92 -2.17 15.39
N SER A 94 11.19 -3.05 14.70
CA SER A 94 9.91 -3.61 15.14
C SER A 94 9.77 -5.06 14.72
N ASP A 95 9.37 -5.90 15.67
CA ASP A 95 9.07 -7.33 15.48
C ASP A 95 7.67 -7.54 14.83
N SER A 96 6.95 -6.47 14.53
CA SER A 96 5.66 -6.53 13.87
C SER A 96 5.73 -7.22 12.50
N PHE A 97 4.65 -7.88 12.11
CA PHE A 97 4.45 -8.37 10.75
C PHE A 97 4.18 -7.23 9.76
N TRP A 98 3.79 -6.06 10.28
CA TRP A 98 3.25 -4.95 9.52
C TRP A 98 4.26 -3.83 9.35
N ASP A 99 4.38 -3.32 8.12
CA ASP A 99 4.87 -1.98 7.83
C ASP A 99 3.66 -1.03 7.66
N VAL A 100 3.89 0.28 7.54
CA VAL A 100 2.80 1.27 7.59
C VAL A 100 2.83 2.25 6.42
N ILE A 101 1.68 2.53 5.82
CA ILE A 101 1.48 3.70 4.96
C ILE A 101 0.53 4.65 5.67
N VAL A 102 0.89 5.92 5.82
CA VAL A 102 0.04 6.94 6.46
C VAL A 102 -0.53 7.86 5.39
N GLY A 103 -1.85 8.04 5.38
CA GLY A 103 -2.53 8.93 4.43
C GLY A 103 -2.91 10.27 5.05
N THR A 104 -3.51 11.13 4.24
CA THR A 104 -3.93 12.46 4.69
C THR A 104 -5.23 12.36 5.51
N GLY A 105 -5.19 12.92 6.72
CA GLY A 105 -6.32 12.96 7.63
C GLY A 105 -7.02 14.32 7.68
N ALA A 106 -7.77 14.53 8.75
CA ALA A 106 -8.45 15.79 9.06
C ALA A 106 -8.21 16.23 10.50
N VAL A 107 -8.30 17.55 10.71
CA VAL A 107 -8.40 18.18 12.04
C VAL A 107 -9.65 19.06 12.13
N TRP A 108 -10.30 19.05 13.30
CA TRP A 108 -11.51 19.82 13.55
C TRP A 108 -11.74 20.02 15.05
N GLN A 109 -12.85 20.66 15.41
CA GLN A 109 -13.33 20.69 16.79
C GLN A 109 -14.84 20.47 16.83
N GLU A 110 -15.30 19.73 17.83
CA GLU A 110 -16.72 19.54 18.15
C GLU A 110 -17.08 20.30 19.43
N ASP A 111 -18.36 20.68 19.58
CA ASP A 111 -18.81 21.51 20.71
C ASP A 111 -18.52 20.87 22.09
N ASP A 112 -18.55 19.53 22.17
CA ASP A 112 -18.30 18.78 23.41
C ASP A 112 -16.83 18.42 23.63
N ASP A 113 -15.93 18.75 22.71
CA ASP A 113 -14.50 18.50 22.88
C ASP A 113 -13.87 19.47 23.92
N GLY A 114 -14.60 20.50 24.34
CA GLY A 114 -14.13 21.50 25.30
C GLY A 114 -12.90 22.23 24.75
N ASP A 115 -11.80 22.23 25.50
CA ASP A 115 -10.53 22.85 25.07
C ASP A 115 -9.73 21.98 24.09
N TRP A 116 -10.22 20.81 23.71
CA TRP A 116 -9.52 19.92 22.78
C TRP A 116 -9.92 20.18 21.33
N SER A 117 -8.94 20.08 20.43
CA SER A 117 -9.20 19.83 19.01
C SER A 117 -9.08 18.33 18.73
N ARG A 118 -9.64 17.87 17.61
CA ARG A 118 -9.66 16.46 17.22
C ARG A 118 -8.91 16.27 15.92
N ALA A 119 -8.22 15.14 15.85
CA ALA A 119 -7.53 14.69 14.66
C ALA A 119 -7.94 13.24 14.33
N SER A 120 -7.98 12.93 13.05
CA SER A 120 -8.08 11.56 12.56
C SER A 120 -7.34 11.42 11.25
N PHE A 121 -6.73 10.26 11.01
CA PHE A 121 -6.00 9.98 9.79
C PHE A 121 -6.09 8.50 9.40
N PRO A 122 -6.13 8.19 8.09
CA PRO A 122 -6.03 6.82 7.63
C PRO A 122 -4.60 6.30 7.73
N LEU A 123 -4.47 5.02 8.07
CA LEU A 123 -3.22 4.29 7.94
C LEU A 123 -3.50 2.89 7.40
N SER A 124 -2.58 2.37 6.60
CA SER A 124 -2.62 1.01 6.09
C SER A 124 -1.54 0.19 6.77
N LEU A 125 -1.93 -0.92 7.41
CA LEU A 125 -0.98 -1.95 7.82
C LEU A 125 -0.73 -2.85 6.60
N ILE A 126 0.51 -2.90 6.13
CA ILE A 126 0.90 -3.67 4.95
C ILE A 126 1.80 -4.82 5.38
N ASP A 127 1.56 -6.03 4.86
CA ASP A 127 2.42 -7.16 5.20
C ASP A 127 3.82 -7.02 4.57
N ARG A 128 4.77 -7.72 5.18
CA ARG A 128 6.19 -7.72 4.81
C ARG A 128 6.56 -8.68 3.66
N TYR A 129 5.60 -9.41 3.09
CA TYR A 129 5.82 -10.62 2.30
C TYR A 129 5.17 -10.61 0.91
N MET A 130 3.86 -10.41 0.82
CA MET A 130 3.05 -10.59 -0.38
C MET A 130 2.30 -9.31 -0.80
N GLY A 131 1.89 -8.48 0.16
CA GLY A 131 1.13 -7.25 -0.08
C GLY A 131 -0.32 -7.29 0.39
N GLN A 132 -0.63 -8.06 1.43
CA GLN A 132 -1.86 -7.89 2.20
C GLN A 132 -1.91 -6.49 2.81
N VAL A 133 -3.11 -5.91 2.81
CA VAL A 133 -3.37 -4.58 3.37
C VAL A 133 -4.54 -4.65 4.32
N ARG A 134 -4.39 -4.05 5.51
CA ARG A 134 -5.49 -3.71 6.43
C ARG A 134 -5.63 -2.19 6.44
N ASN A 135 -6.76 -1.68 5.97
CA ASN A 135 -7.05 -0.25 5.98
C ASN A 135 -7.69 0.13 7.31
N CYS A 136 -6.98 1.00 8.03
CA CYS A 136 -7.28 1.43 9.37
C CYS A 136 -7.48 2.94 9.42
N VAL A 137 -8.05 3.40 10.51
CA VAL A 137 -8.19 4.82 10.81
C VAL A 137 -7.83 5.05 12.27
N ALA A 138 -6.98 6.04 12.49
CA ALA A 138 -6.56 6.49 13.80
C ALA A 138 -7.34 7.75 14.18
N THR A 139 -7.62 7.94 15.47
CA THR A 139 -8.11 9.21 16.02
C THR A 139 -7.54 9.51 17.39
N PHE A 140 -7.35 10.79 17.66
CA PHE A 140 -6.95 11.32 18.94
C PHE A 140 -7.48 12.75 19.11
N VAL A 141 -7.47 13.23 20.33
CA VAL A 141 -7.72 14.64 20.64
C VAL A 141 -6.42 15.30 21.07
N TYR A 142 -6.24 16.58 20.76
CA TYR A 142 -5.01 17.32 21.03
C TYR A 142 -5.22 18.74 21.53
N GLN A 143 -4.22 19.20 22.26
CA GLN A 143 -3.90 20.60 22.58
C GLN A 143 -2.51 20.92 21.98
N PRO A 144 -2.01 22.15 22.06
CA PRO A 144 -0.77 22.52 21.35
C PRO A 144 0.45 21.64 21.66
N ASP A 145 0.56 21.12 22.88
CA ASP A 145 1.72 20.38 23.41
C ASP A 145 1.41 18.96 23.89
N ILE A 146 0.16 18.51 23.81
CA ILE A 146 -0.26 17.19 24.28
C ILE A 146 -1.34 16.57 23.38
N ILE A 147 -1.28 15.24 23.24
CA ILE A 147 -2.32 14.43 22.61
C ILE A 147 -2.87 13.40 23.61
N SER A 148 -4.10 12.95 23.41
CA SER A 148 -4.63 11.75 24.06
C SER A 148 -3.91 10.49 23.54
N PRO A 149 -4.12 9.33 24.18
CA PRO A 149 -3.95 8.05 23.51
C PRO A 149 -4.61 8.04 22.12
N VAL A 150 -4.03 7.26 21.21
CA VAL A 150 -4.50 7.15 19.82
C VAL A 150 -5.29 5.85 19.68
N TYR A 151 -6.57 5.95 19.35
CA TYR A 151 -7.38 4.78 19.03
C TYR A 151 -7.26 4.47 17.54
N VAL A 152 -6.95 3.23 17.20
CA VAL A 152 -6.85 2.74 15.81
C VAL A 152 -7.84 1.61 15.62
N GLN A 153 -8.61 1.69 14.53
CA GLN A 153 -9.50 0.62 14.09
C GLN A 153 -9.28 0.32 12.61
N CYS A 154 -9.15 -0.95 12.26
CA CYS A 154 -9.21 -1.47 10.91
C CYS A 154 -10.55 -2.17 10.71
N SER A 155 -11.14 -1.99 9.54
CA SER A 155 -12.44 -2.60 9.21
C SER A 155 -12.56 -3.01 7.74
N GLN A 156 -11.47 -2.85 6.99
CA GLN A 156 -11.38 -3.16 5.58
C GLN A 156 -10.01 -3.79 5.28
N GLU A 157 -10.00 -4.77 4.37
CA GLU A 157 -8.81 -5.52 4.02
C GLU A 157 -8.77 -5.94 2.55
N THR A 158 -7.55 -6.12 2.03
CA THR A 158 -7.27 -6.97 0.87
C THR A 158 -6.27 -8.01 1.35
N ALA A 159 -6.69 -9.27 1.48
CA ALA A 159 -5.92 -10.31 2.17
C ALA A 159 -5.94 -11.64 1.42
N ASP A 160 -5.09 -12.57 1.84
CA ASP A 160 -5.08 -13.94 1.32
C ASP A 160 -6.46 -14.58 1.50
N PHE A 161 -6.87 -15.40 0.52
CA PHE A 161 -8.14 -16.10 0.56
C PHE A 161 -8.31 -16.98 1.81
N ASN A 162 -7.22 -17.56 2.31
CA ASN A 162 -7.25 -18.46 3.47
C ASN A 162 -7.07 -17.73 4.80
N ASP A 163 -6.86 -16.41 4.78
CA ASP A 163 -6.68 -15.61 5.99
C ASP A 163 -7.86 -15.81 6.96
N ASN A 164 -9.10 -15.80 6.42
CA ASN A 164 -10.39 -16.03 7.08
C ASN A 164 -10.65 -15.23 8.38
N SER A 165 -9.69 -14.43 8.86
CA SER A 165 -9.72 -13.69 10.12
C SER A 165 -10.48 -12.36 10.01
N GLY A 166 -10.67 -11.87 8.79
CA GLY A 166 -11.23 -10.55 8.50
C GLY A 166 -10.25 -9.43 8.86
N GLY A 167 -10.58 -8.20 8.46
CA GLY A 167 -9.78 -7.00 8.74
C GLY A 167 -10.14 -6.26 10.02
N ASP A 168 -10.94 -6.84 10.91
CA ASP A 168 -11.39 -6.17 12.14
C ASP A 168 -10.30 -6.22 13.21
N ILE A 169 -9.55 -5.12 13.29
CA ILE A 169 -8.42 -4.94 14.21
C ILE A 169 -8.69 -3.68 15.02
N GLN A 170 -8.38 -3.71 16.32
CA GLN A 170 -8.42 -2.52 17.16
C GLN A 170 -7.24 -2.46 18.14
N VAL A 171 -6.79 -1.25 18.42
CA VAL A 171 -5.78 -0.98 19.46
C VAL A 171 -5.94 0.43 20.00
N LEU A 172 -5.75 0.58 21.31
CA LEU A 172 -5.61 1.89 21.96
C LEU A 172 -4.14 2.07 22.32
N LEU A 173 -3.45 2.93 21.57
CA LEU A 173 -2.04 3.23 21.72
C LEU A 173 -1.88 4.26 22.85
N ARG A 174 -1.38 3.81 24.00
CA ARG A 174 -1.23 4.64 25.21
C ARG A 174 0.14 5.29 25.32
N ASP A 175 1.17 4.55 24.98
CA ASP A 175 2.56 5.00 24.99
C ASP A 175 2.87 5.71 23.68
N VAL A 176 2.29 6.90 23.52
CA VAL A 176 2.45 7.74 22.33
C VAL A 176 3.26 8.99 22.69
N GLY A 177 4.36 9.20 21.99
CA GLY A 177 5.14 10.42 22.08
C GLY A 177 4.58 11.48 21.13
N TYR A 178 4.30 12.69 21.63
CA TYR A 178 4.06 13.86 20.79
C TYR A 178 5.11 14.93 21.06
N ARG A 179 5.71 15.43 20.00
CA ARG A 179 6.66 16.54 20.05
C ARG A 179 6.22 17.60 19.05
N PRO A 180 5.77 18.78 19.50
CA PRO A 180 5.51 19.90 18.61
C PRO A 180 6.79 20.31 17.86
N VAL A 181 6.67 20.51 16.55
CA VAL A 181 7.78 20.90 15.67
C VAL A 181 7.28 21.85 14.59
N ALA A 182 7.96 22.98 14.43
CA ALA A 182 7.85 23.79 13.23
C ALA A 182 8.86 23.26 12.19
N PHE A 183 8.36 22.61 11.15
CA PHE A 183 9.22 22.02 10.12
C PHE A 183 9.69 23.09 9.12
N PRO A 184 11.01 23.22 8.86
CA PRO A 184 11.52 24.23 7.92
C PRO A 184 11.02 24.06 6.48
N ASP A 185 10.66 22.84 6.09
CA ASP A 185 10.16 22.47 4.75
C ASP A 185 8.62 22.41 4.68
N ALA A 186 7.91 22.96 5.67
CA ALA A 186 6.45 22.91 5.74
C ALA A 186 5.76 23.40 4.46
N ASP A 187 6.21 24.54 3.91
CA ASP A 187 5.63 25.09 2.68
C ASP A 187 5.81 24.13 1.48
N GLN A 188 6.92 23.40 1.42
CA GLN A 188 7.18 22.43 0.36
C GLN A 188 6.28 21.19 0.50
N VAL A 189 6.10 20.70 1.73
CA VAL A 189 5.19 19.58 2.04
C VAL A 189 3.76 19.96 1.62
N LEU A 190 3.30 21.15 2.00
CA LEU A 190 1.95 21.62 1.68
C LEU A 190 1.76 21.88 0.18
N ALA A 191 2.77 22.39 -0.53
CA ALA A 191 2.72 22.56 -1.98
C ALA A 191 2.63 21.21 -2.72
N ARG A 192 3.36 20.18 -2.27
CA ARG A 192 3.23 18.81 -2.80
C ARG A 192 1.83 18.25 -2.56
N TYR A 193 1.31 18.40 -1.34
CA TYR A 193 -0.05 18.00 -1.01
C TYR A 193 -1.09 18.67 -1.93
N GLN A 194 -1.01 19.99 -2.10
CA GLN A 194 -1.92 20.74 -2.97
C GLN A 194 -1.84 20.27 -4.44
N THR A 195 -0.62 20.00 -4.93
CA THR A 195 -0.40 19.48 -6.29
C THR A 195 -1.02 18.09 -6.45
N HIS A 196 -0.78 17.19 -5.48
CA HIS A 196 -1.37 15.85 -5.48
C HIS A 196 -2.90 15.92 -5.49
N GLN A 197 -3.51 16.75 -4.64
CA GLN A 197 -4.96 16.95 -4.62
C GLN A 197 -5.50 17.48 -5.95
N ALA A 198 -4.80 18.42 -6.59
CA ALA A 198 -5.19 18.99 -7.87
C ALA A 198 -5.09 18.00 -9.03
N ASN A 199 -4.23 16.99 -8.91
CA ASN A 199 -4.02 15.96 -9.93
C ASN A 199 -4.98 14.76 -9.79
N ARG A 200 -5.80 14.68 -8.73
CA ARG A 200 -6.76 13.58 -8.56
C ARG A 200 -7.86 13.64 -9.63
N LEU A 201 -8.25 12.47 -10.13
CA LEU A 201 -9.40 12.35 -11.01
C LEU A 201 -10.69 12.72 -10.23
N PRO A 202 -11.67 13.36 -10.88
CA PRO A 202 -12.96 13.62 -10.25
C PRO A 202 -13.65 12.32 -9.84
N VAL A 203 -14.18 12.29 -8.62
CA VAL A 203 -14.93 11.15 -8.08
C VAL A 203 -16.39 11.55 -7.89
N LEU A 204 -17.31 10.79 -8.47
CA LEU A 204 -18.76 10.94 -8.34
C LEU A 204 -19.37 9.66 -7.76
N PRO A 205 -20.51 9.74 -7.05
CA PRO A 205 -21.22 8.52 -6.63
C PRO A 205 -21.65 7.69 -7.84
N LEU A 206 -21.47 6.36 -7.78
CA LEU A 206 -21.90 5.45 -8.85
C LEU A 206 -23.39 5.58 -9.19
N SER A 207 -24.22 5.86 -8.19
CA SER A 207 -25.66 6.08 -8.36
C SER A 207 -26.04 7.24 -9.30
N THR A 208 -25.09 8.08 -9.69
CA THR A 208 -25.30 9.13 -10.70
C THR A 208 -25.42 8.58 -12.12
N ILE A 209 -24.83 7.41 -12.41
CA ILE A 209 -24.90 6.73 -13.71
C ILE A 209 -25.58 5.36 -13.64
N ASP A 210 -25.73 4.80 -12.45
CA ASP A 210 -26.30 3.48 -12.20
C ASP A 210 -27.61 3.58 -11.39
N THR A 211 -28.62 4.24 -11.97
CA THR A 211 -29.88 4.53 -11.26
C THR A 211 -30.68 3.28 -10.91
N ASP A 212 -30.50 2.21 -11.68
CA ASP A 212 -31.21 0.94 -11.53
C ASP A 212 -30.38 -0.08 -10.72
N ASN A 213 -29.20 0.31 -10.23
CA ASN A 213 -28.25 -0.50 -9.45
C ASN A 213 -27.75 -1.76 -10.17
N GLU A 214 -27.69 -1.77 -11.50
CA GLU A 214 -27.20 -2.93 -12.26
C GLU A 214 -25.70 -3.13 -12.04
N ILE A 215 -24.92 -2.04 -11.99
CA ILE A 215 -23.47 -2.09 -11.75
C ILE A 215 -23.18 -2.34 -10.27
N ALA A 216 -23.86 -1.61 -9.37
CA ALA A 216 -23.73 -1.76 -7.93
C ALA A 216 -23.98 -3.21 -7.48
N ALA A 217 -24.95 -3.90 -8.10
CA ALA A 217 -25.23 -5.30 -7.82
C ALA A 217 -24.03 -6.25 -8.04
N TYR A 218 -23.07 -5.90 -8.91
CA TYR A 218 -21.82 -6.67 -9.05
C TYR A 218 -20.87 -6.45 -7.86
N PHE A 219 -20.80 -5.22 -7.34
CA PHE A 219 -19.94 -4.88 -6.20
C PHE A 219 -20.52 -5.38 -4.88
N ASP A 220 -21.84 -5.44 -4.73
CA ASP A 220 -22.54 -5.95 -3.54
C ASP A 220 -22.60 -7.49 -3.47
N LYS A 221 -22.18 -8.18 -4.53
CA LYS A 221 -22.25 -9.63 -4.59
C LYS A 221 -21.18 -10.28 -3.72
N SER A 222 -21.60 -10.78 -2.55
CA SER A 222 -20.77 -11.69 -1.75
C SER A 222 -20.51 -12.99 -2.51
N LEU A 223 -19.23 -13.39 -2.58
CA LEU A 223 -18.82 -14.65 -3.21
C LEU A 223 -18.41 -15.68 -2.16
N GLN A 224 -17.33 -15.41 -1.43
CA GLN A 224 -16.69 -16.36 -0.53
C GLN A 224 -16.63 -15.87 0.92
N THR A 225 -16.80 -14.57 1.12
CA THR A 225 -16.86 -13.90 2.42
C THR A 225 -18.11 -13.03 2.48
N ASN A 226 -18.59 -12.78 3.70
CA ASN A 226 -19.62 -11.80 3.98
C ASN A 226 -19.04 -10.39 4.23
N ALA A 227 -17.71 -10.22 4.11
CA ALA A 227 -17.09 -8.91 4.09
C ALA A 227 -17.55 -8.12 2.85
N PRO A 228 -17.79 -6.80 2.98
CA PRO A 228 -18.02 -5.94 1.83
C PRO A 228 -16.83 -5.95 0.85
N THR A 229 -17.11 -5.70 -0.42
CA THR A 229 -16.06 -5.44 -1.42
C THR A 229 -15.22 -4.24 -0.98
N SER A 230 -13.88 -4.38 -1.09
CA SER A 230 -12.90 -3.37 -0.67
C SER A 230 -13.24 -1.97 -1.20
N LEU A 231 -13.35 -1.85 -2.52
CA LEU A 231 -13.91 -0.73 -3.26
C LEU A 231 -14.44 -1.25 -4.60
N GLY A 232 -15.48 -0.62 -5.11
CA GLY A 232 -16.01 -0.85 -6.46
C GLY A 232 -16.10 0.48 -7.20
N ALA A 233 -15.58 0.56 -8.43
CA ALA A 233 -15.63 1.79 -9.19
C ALA A 233 -15.63 1.51 -10.70
N VAL A 234 -16.13 2.49 -11.47
CA VAL A 234 -16.05 2.51 -12.93
C VAL A 234 -15.40 3.81 -13.38
N LEU A 235 -14.43 3.73 -14.29
CA LEU A 235 -13.84 4.89 -14.94
C LEU A 235 -14.53 5.15 -16.28
N VAL A 236 -15.14 6.32 -16.45
CA VAL A 236 -15.79 6.75 -17.69
C VAL A 236 -15.37 8.19 -18.00
N ASP A 237 -14.81 8.43 -19.17
CA ASP A 237 -14.43 9.77 -19.66
C ASP A 237 -13.63 10.60 -18.64
N GLY A 238 -12.63 9.97 -18.01
CA GLY A 238 -11.75 10.61 -17.02
C GLY A 238 -12.41 10.89 -15.66
N GLN A 239 -13.58 10.30 -15.38
CA GLN A 239 -14.29 10.42 -14.10
C GLN A 239 -14.48 9.05 -13.46
N ILE A 240 -14.23 8.98 -12.16
CA ILE A 240 -14.41 7.77 -11.36
C ILE A 240 -15.81 7.80 -10.74
N TYR A 241 -16.59 6.77 -11.00
CA TYR A 241 -17.91 6.55 -10.44
C TYR A 241 -17.81 5.49 -9.34
N LEU A 242 -17.78 5.95 -8.09
CA LEU A 242 -17.44 5.15 -6.92
C LEU A 242 -18.69 4.56 -6.25
N HIS A 243 -18.70 3.24 -6.09
CA HIS A 243 -19.61 2.54 -5.21
C HIS A 243 -19.29 2.88 -3.75
N PRO A 244 -20.29 3.04 -2.84
CA PRO A 244 -20.04 3.41 -1.45
C PRO A 244 -18.94 2.54 -0.79
N PRO A 245 -17.92 3.15 -0.17
CA PRO A 245 -16.80 2.44 0.44
C PRO A 245 -17.22 1.82 1.79
N GLN A 246 -18.00 0.74 1.74
CA GLN A 246 -18.54 0.10 2.93
C GLN A 246 -17.52 -0.80 3.62
N THR A 247 -17.59 -0.83 4.94
CA THR A 247 -16.86 -1.76 5.80
C THR A 247 -17.85 -2.57 6.63
N ARG A 248 -17.36 -3.56 7.40
CA ARG A 248 -18.21 -4.25 8.39
C ARG A 248 -18.75 -3.32 9.49
N HIS A 249 -18.15 -2.14 9.63
CA HIS A 249 -18.49 -1.14 10.63
C HIS A 249 -18.90 0.18 9.97
N GLY A 250 -19.68 0.14 8.89
CA GLY A 250 -20.18 1.35 8.21
C GLY A 250 -19.20 1.95 7.19
N PRO A 251 -19.42 3.18 6.72
CA PRO A 251 -18.66 3.77 5.61
C PRO A 251 -17.23 4.14 6.03
N TYR A 252 -16.25 3.76 5.22
CA TYR A 252 -14.86 4.15 5.43
C TYR A 252 -14.68 5.67 5.19
N PRO A 253 -14.07 6.42 6.12
CA PRO A 253 -14.06 7.89 6.09
C PRO A 253 -13.06 8.51 5.11
N TYR A 254 -12.02 7.77 4.70
CA TYR A 254 -10.93 8.30 3.84
C TYR A 254 -10.72 7.45 2.57
N PRO A 255 -11.75 7.25 1.72
CA PRO A 255 -11.65 6.33 0.59
C PRO A 255 -10.60 6.70 -0.46
N ALA A 256 -10.24 7.99 -0.57
CA ALA A 256 -9.23 8.45 -1.51
C ALA A 256 -7.79 8.10 -1.10
N ASP A 257 -7.58 7.76 0.18
CA ASP A 257 -6.28 7.42 0.75
C ASP A 257 -6.21 5.92 1.13
N MET A 258 -7.26 5.14 0.85
CA MET A 258 -7.25 3.68 1.00
C MET A 258 -6.23 3.04 0.06
N ARG A 259 -5.50 2.04 0.56
CA ARG A 259 -4.52 1.26 -0.21
C ARG A 259 -5.08 -0.11 -0.52
N HIS A 260 -4.83 -0.61 -1.73
CA HIS A 260 -5.35 -1.91 -2.16
C HIS A 260 -4.22 -2.83 -2.58
N GLY A 261 -4.00 -3.90 -1.83
CA GLY A 261 -3.14 -4.99 -2.30
C GLY A 261 -3.78 -5.65 -3.51
N VAL A 262 -3.25 -5.40 -4.71
CA VAL A 262 -3.85 -5.88 -5.98
C VAL A 262 -3.25 -7.19 -6.49
N TRP A 263 -2.35 -7.82 -5.70
CA TRP A 263 -1.78 -9.13 -5.98
C TRP A 263 -1.23 -9.22 -7.40
N SER A 264 -1.72 -10.16 -8.21
CA SER A 264 -1.18 -10.42 -9.54
C SER A 264 -1.45 -9.32 -10.57
N VAL A 265 -2.33 -8.35 -10.29
CA VAL A 265 -2.48 -7.15 -11.12
C VAL A 265 -1.19 -6.31 -11.12
N SER A 266 -0.33 -6.47 -10.10
CA SER A 266 1.02 -5.86 -10.05
C SER A 266 1.85 -6.17 -11.31
N LYS A 267 1.67 -7.35 -11.90
CA LYS A 267 2.42 -7.81 -13.07
C LYS A 267 2.17 -6.92 -14.29
N SER A 268 0.91 -6.55 -14.51
CA SER A 268 0.53 -5.63 -15.59
C SER A 268 0.78 -4.18 -15.21
N MET A 269 0.40 -3.75 -14.00
CA MET A 269 0.54 -2.34 -13.58
C MET A 269 1.99 -1.89 -13.49
N ALA A 270 2.88 -2.73 -12.97
CA ALA A 270 4.28 -2.39 -12.79
C ALA A 270 5.19 -3.09 -13.79
N GLY A 271 5.04 -4.41 -13.98
CA GLY A 271 5.96 -5.20 -14.81
C GLY A 271 5.87 -4.86 -16.30
N ALA A 272 4.66 -4.88 -16.86
CA ALA A 272 4.47 -4.50 -18.26
C ALA A 272 4.79 -3.02 -18.49
N LEU A 273 4.36 -2.14 -17.58
CA LEU A 273 4.65 -0.71 -17.66
C LEU A 273 6.16 -0.43 -17.72
N ALA A 274 6.93 -1.05 -16.82
CA ALA A 274 8.38 -0.86 -16.77
C ALA A 274 9.05 -1.32 -18.08
N LEU A 275 8.67 -2.48 -18.61
CA LEU A 275 9.25 -2.96 -19.87
C LEU A 275 8.87 -2.05 -21.05
N PHE A 276 7.61 -1.63 -21.16
CA PHE A 276 7.17 -0.74 -22.24
C PHE A 276 7.87 0.61 -22.20
N TYR A 277 8.00 1.22 -21.02
CA TYR A 277 8.73 2.46 -20.87
C TYR A 277 10.20 2.33 -21.26
N LEU A 278 10.86 1.25 -20.88
CA LEU A 278 12.29 1.05 -21.21
C LEU A 278 12.51 0.69 -22.69
N ASP A 279 11.59 -0.06 -23.32
CA ASP A 279 11.55 -0.28 -24.77
C ASP A 279 11.45 1.06 -25.52
N GLU A 280 10.56 1.96 -25.09
CA GLU A 280 10.44 3.30 -25.69
C GLU A 280 11.66 4.18 -25.42
N ARG A 281 12.22 4.13 -24.20
CA ARG A 281 13.33 4.99 -23.78
C ARG A 281 14.61 4.76 -24.57
N TYR A 282 14.98 3.51 -24.81
CA TYR A 282 16.32 3.20 -25.32
C TYR A 282 16.39 2.98 -26.83
N ASP A 283 15.27 3.06 -27.57
CA ASP A 283 15.16 2.80 -29.02
C ASP A 283 15.86 1.48 -29.46
N GLU A 284 16.07 0.59 -28.51
CA GLU A 284 16.63 -0.75 -28.63
C GLU A 284 15.51 -1.72 -28.26
N ALA A 285 15.50 -2.91 -28.87
CA ALA A 285 14.50 -3.91 -28.53
C ALA A 285 14.82 -4.55 -27.16
N VAL A 286 14.65 -3.81 -26.06
CA VAL A 286 14.89 -4.23 -24.67
C VAL A 286 14.11 -5.50 -24.36
N SER A 287 12.88 -5.60 -24.86
CA SER A 287 12.04 -6.79 -24.81
C SER A 287 12.68 -8.05 -25.43
N THR A 288 13.63 -7.91 -26.34
CA THR A 288 14.39 -9.02 -26.95
C THR A 288 15.74 -9.31 -26.29
N ALA A 289 16.16 -8.48 -25.32
CA ALA A 289 17.38 -8.73 -24.55
C ALA A 289 17.31 -10.08 -23.83
N LEU A 290 18.44 -10.78 -23.76
CA LEU A 290 18.53 -12.11 -23.17
C LEU A 290 18.69 -12.03 -21.67
N ILE A 291 17.93 -12.85 -20.93
CA ILE A 291 18.06 -12.95 -19.46
C ILE A 291 19.49 -13.30 -19.04
N THR A 292 20.15 -14.19 -19.79
CA THR A 292 21.50 -14.67 -19.50
C THR A 292 22.58 -13.60 -19.63
N GLU A 293 22.31 -12.48 -20.32
CA GLU A 293 23.24 -11.35 -20.43
C GLU A 293 23.15 -10.40 -19.22
N TYR A 294 21.99 -10.36 -18.55
CA TYR A 294 21.69 -9.37 -17.51
C TYR A 294 21.43 -9.98 -16.12
N VAL A 295 21.41 -11.31 -16.00
CA VAL A 295 21.25 -12.03 -14.74
C VAL A 295 22.43 -13.00 -14.53
N PRO A 296 23.51 -12.58 -13.84
CA PRO A 296 24.75 -13.35 -13.76
C PRO A 296 24.59 -14.78 -13.24
N ALA A 297 23.74 -14.99 -12.23
CA ALA A 297 23.48 -16.32 -11.68
C ALA A 297 22.77 -17.28 -12.66
N LEU A 298 22.11 -16.74 -13.70
CA LEU A 298 21.41 -17.51 -14.72
C LEU A 298 22.21 -17.64 -16.02
N ALA A 299 23.34 -16.92 -16.17
CA ALA A 299 24.11 -16.83 -17.42
C ALA A 299 24.47 -18.20 -18.03
N ASN A 300 24.89 -19.15 -17.18
CA ASN A 300 25.26 -20.51 -17.57
C ASN A 300 24.18 -21.56 -17.23
N ASN A 301 23.00 -21.13 -16.77
CA ASN A 301 21.92 -22.06 -16.44
C ASN A 301 21.27 -22.55 -17.74
N PRO A 302 21.22 -23.87 -18.01
CA PRO A 302 20.63 -24.40 -19.25
C PRO A 302 19.17 -24.00 -19.46
N ALA A 303 18.38 -23.92 -18.39
CA ALA A 303 16.94 -23.61 -18.47
C ALA A 303 16.66 -22.18 -18.97
N TRP A 304 17.61 -21.27 -18.79
CA TRP A 304 17.43 -19.85 -19.11
C TRP A 304 18.02 -19.45 -20.47
N GLN A 305 18.59 -20.39 -21.22
CA GLN A 305 19.21 -20.11 -22.52
C GLN A 305 18.15 -19.70 -23.56
N GLY A 306 18.36 -18.55 -24.22
CA GLY A 306 17.42 -18.04 -25.22
C GLY A 306 16.14 -17.40 -24.65
N VAL A 307 16.01 -17.31 -23.32
CA VAL A 307 14.91 -16.59 -22.68
C VAL A 307 15.14 -15.09 -22.81
N THR A 308 14.14 -14.35 -23.30
CA THR A 308 14.16 -12.90 -23.42
C THR A 308 13.36 -12.21 -22.31
N PHE A 309 13.48 -10.90 -22.20
CA PHE A 309 12.68 -10.09 -21.29
C PHE A 309 11.18 -10.18 -21.63
N ALA A 310 10.81 -10.26 -22.92
CA ALA A 310 9.44 -10.50 -23.32
C ALA A 310 8.94 -11.89 -22.91
N HIS A 311 9.79 -12.93 -22.97
CA HIS A 311 9.41 -14.28 -22.54
C HIS A 311 9.09 -14.33 -21.05
N THR A 312 9.85 -13.63 -20.20
CA THR A 312 9.56 -13.56 -18.76
C THR A 312 8.27 -12.80 -18.46
N LEU A 313 8.05 -11.63 -19.09
CA LEU A 313 6.80 -10.88 -18.93
C LEU A 313 5.57 -11.71 -19.33
N ASN A 314 5.65 -12.44 -20.44
CA ASN A 314 4.56 -13.28 -20.94
C ASN A 314 4.51 -14.67 -20.31
N MET A 315 5.43 -14.99 -19.41
CA MET A 315 5.57 -16.29 -18.75
C MET A 315 5.59 -17.48 -19.71
N VAL A 316 6.34 -17.32 -20.81
CA VAL A 316 6.60 -18.36 -21.82
C VAL A 316 8.09 -18.71 -21.83
N THR A 317 8.68 -18.86 -20.65
CA THR A 317 10.14 -19.01 -20.49
C THR A 317 10.65 -20.41 -20.81
N GLY A 318 9.80 -21.44 -20.71
CA GLY A 318 10.24 -22.84 -20.71
C GLY A 318 10.77 -23.32 -19.35
N THR A 319 10.96 -22.42 -18.37
CA THR A 319 11.53 -22.76 -17.06
C THR A 319 10.48 -23.34 -16.10
N GLU A 320 10.92 -24.16 -15.15
CA GLU A 320 10.05 -24.64 -14.07
C GLU A 320 9.63 -23.48 -13.16
N GLY A 321 8.34 -23.45 -12.78
CA GLY A 321 7.79 -22.43 -11.89
C GLY A 321 6.28 -22.59 -11.72
N SER A 322 5.75 -22.17 -10.57
CA SER A 322 4.30 -22.07 -10.33
C SER A 322 4.04 -21.24 -9.07
N GLU A 323 2.77 -21.04 -8.72
CA GLU A 323 2.37 -20.38 -7.46
C GLU A 323 2.34 -21.33 -6.25
N ALA A 324 2.77 -22.60 -6.41
CA ALA A 324 2.85 -23.53 -5.29
C ALA A 324 3.94 -23.09 -4.30
N ALA A 325 3.77 -23.40 -3.01
CA ALA A 325 4.70 -22.99 -1.96
C ALA A 325 6.17 -23.38 -2.24
N ALA A 326 6.40 -24.54 -2.85
CA ALA A 326 7.73 -25.02 -3.22
C ALA A 326 8.41 -24.18 -4.32
N HIS A 327 7.65 -23.49 -5.16
CA HIS A 327 8.16 -22.68 -6.27
C HIS A 327 8.05 -21.17 -6.05
N LEU A 328 7.19 -20.73 -5.12
CA LEU A 328 6.96 -19.31 -4.86
C LEU A 328 7.29 -18.90 -3.43
N LEU A 329 6.67 -19.53 -2.43
CA LEU A 329 6.82 -19.13 -1.03
C LEU A 329 8.28 -19.21 -0.58
N ASN A 330 8.89 -20.39 -0.72
CA ASN A 330 10.26 -20.63 -0.28
C ASN A 330 11.31 -20.04 -1.21
N ILE A 331 10.95 -19.78 -2.46
CA ILE A 331 11.88 -19.32 -3.49
C ILE A 331 11.99 -17.79 -3.49
N LEU A 332 10.85 -17.09 -3.41
CA LEU A 332 10.78 -15.65 -3.63
C LEU A 332 10.11 -14.88 -2.48
N VAL A 333 9.01 -15.37 -1.91
CA VAL A 333 8.25 -14.61 -0.89
C VAL A 333 9.03 -14.44 0.40
N LEU A 334 9.72 -15.50 0.83
CA LEU A 334 10.55 -15.50 2.04
C LEU A 334 11.95 -14.92 1.80
N ALA A 335 12.39 -14.84 0.54
CA ALA A 335 13.66 -14.23 0.18
C ALA A 335 13.61 -12.71 0.44
N ARG A 336 14.75 -12.15 0.82
CA ARG A 336 14.88 -10.73 1.20
C ARG A 336 15.51 -9.91 0.10
N SER A 337 16.73 -10.28 -0.30
CA SER A 337 17.52 -9.51 -1.27
C SER A 337 17.25 -9.97 -2.70
N ALA A 338 17.63 -9.11 -3.65
CA ALA A 338 17.53 -9.46 -5.06
C ALA A 338 18.42 -10.65 -5.42
N GLU A 339 19.62 -10.69 -4.85
CA GLU A 339 20.58 -11.78 -5.04
C GLU A 339 20.05 -13.10 -4.47
N GLU A 340 19.56 -13.13 -3.23
CA GLU A 340 18.99 -14.34 -2.64
C GLU A 340 17.85 -14.89 -3.51
N SER A 341 16.95 -14.01 -3.93
CA SER A 341 15.80 -14.36 -4.76
C SER A 341 16.21 -14.98 -6.09
N ILE A 342 17.19 -14.39 -6.81
CA ILE A 342 17.68 -14.95 -8.07
C ILE A 342 18.42 -16.28 -7.85
N HIS A 343 19.23 -16.41 -6.80
CA HIS A 343 19.93 -17.66 -6.51
C HIS A 343 18.94 -18.80 -6.18
N ASN A 344 17.86 -18.50 -5.45
CA ASN A 344 16.79 -19.46 -5.20
C ASN A 344 16.08 -19.86 -6.50
N ILE A 345 15.74 -18.90 -7.36
CA ILE A 345 15.10 -19.17 -8.65
C ILE A 345 16.01 -20.02 -9.56
N ALA A 346 17.32 -19.82 -9.51
CA ALA A 346 18.30 -20.61 -10.27
C ALA A 346 18.31 -22.10 -9.88
N THR A 347 17.73 -22.48 -8.72
CA THR A 347 17.60 -23.87 -8.30
C THR A 347 16.39 -24.60 -8.92
N LEU A 348 15.48 -23.85 -9.54
CA LEU A 348 14.34 -24.43 -10.25
C LEU A 348 14.82 -25.13 -11.53
N GLY A 349 14.11 -26.19 -11.90
CA GLY A 349 14.41 -26.97 -13.09
C GLY A 349 13.98 -26.30 -14.40
N ASP A 350 13.91 -27.13 -15.42
CA ASP A 350 13.47 -26.76 -16.77
C ASP A 350 12.26 -27.60 -17.17
N TYR A 351 11.38 -27.06 -18.02
CA TYR A 351 10.38 -27.84 -18.73
C TYR A 351 10.90 -28.24 -20.11
N PRO A 352 10.34 -29.30 -20.73
CA PRO A 352 10.80 -29.74 -22.04
C PRO A 352 10.51 -28.75 -23.18
N GLU A 353 9.58 -27.82 -22.99
CA GLU A 353 9.21 -26.80 -23.98
C GLU A 353 10.25 -25.66 -24.05
N ALA A 354 10.58 -25.21 -25.27
CA ALA A 354 11.51 -24.11 -25.48
C ALA A 354 10.89 -22.73 -25.14
N PRO A 355 11.71 -21.68 -24.93
CA PRO A 355 11.20 -20.33 -24.73
C PRO A 355 10.28 -19.88 -25.88
N GLY A 356 9.09 -19.38 -25.54
CA GLY A 356 8.05 -18.95 -26.47
C GLY A 356 7.05 -20.04 -26.88
N GLU A 357 7.27 -21.31 -26.54
CA GLU A 357 6.40 -22.40 -27.02
C GLU A 357 5.14 -22.59 -26.16
N LYS A 358 5.24 -22.37 -24.84
CA LYS A 358 4.13 -22.66 -23.92
C LYS A 358 4.08 -21.70 -22.74
N PHE A 359 2.87 -21.25 -22.43
CA PHE A 359 2.58 -20.46 -21.25
C PHE A 359 2.60 -21.30 -19.98
N ASN A 360 3.29 -20.80 -18.96
CA ASN A 360 3.32 -21.35 -17.61
C ASN A 360 3.22 -20.22 -16.57
N TYR A 361 2.10 -20.13 -15.85
CA TYR A 361 1.91 -19.05 -14.88
C TYR A 361 2.87 -19.17 -13.68
N ALA A 362 3.84 -18.27 -13.60
CA ALA A 362 4.87 -18.26 -12.55
C ALA A 362 5.31 -16.84 -12.19
N SER A 363 5.04 -16.43 -10.95
CA SER A 363 5.45 -15.15 -10.37
C SER A 363 6.97 -14.95 -10.33
N THR A 364 7.76 -16.02 -10.25
CA THR A 364 9.23 -15.97 -10.29
C THR A 364 9.76 -15.38 -11.59
N ASN A 365 9.09 -15.61 -12.74
CA ASN A 365 9.49 -15.03 -14.02
C ASN A 365 9.48 -13.50 -14.01
N LEU A 366 8.50 -12.88 -13.32
CA LEU A 366 8.42 -11.43 -13.20
C LEU A 366 9.51 -10.86 -12.30
N PHE A 367 9.95 -11.61 -11.28
CA PHE A 367 11.08 -11.17 -10.48
C PHE A 367 12.40 -11.24 -11.27
N VAL A 368 12.60 -12.29 -12.07
CA VAL A 368 13.75 -12.38 -12.99
C VAL A 368 13.75 -11.21 -13.97
N LEU A 369 12.58 -10.81 -14.48
CA LEU A 369 12.45 -9.59 -15.30
C LEU A 369 12.91 -8.36 -14.52
N SER A 370 12.44 -8.15 -13.29
CA SER A 370 12.84 -6.99 -12.47
C SER A 370 14.35 -6.87 -12.32
N TYR A 371 15.01 -7.97 -11.96
CA TYR A 371 16.46 -8.01 -11.83
C TYR A 371 17.14 -7.67 -13.16
N ALA A 372 16.68 -8.28 -14.26
CA ALA A 372 17.26 -8.04 -15.58
C ALA A 372 17.09 -6.59 -16.05
N LEU A 373 15.95 -5.96 -15.79
CA LEU A 373 15.71 -4.53 -16.08
C LEU A 373 16.66 -3.63 -15.27
N GLN A 374 16.86 -3.93 -13.99
CA GLN A 374 17.82 -3.19 -13.16
C GLN A 374 19.24 -3.30 -13.70
N SER A 375 19.70 -4.52 -14.02
CA SER A 375 21.02 -4.74 -14.62
C SER A 375 21.16 -4.05 -15.97
N TYR A 376 20.12 -4.07 -16.80
CA TYR A 376 20.09 -3.40 -18.09
C TYR A 376 20.27 -1.88 -17.94
N VAL A 377 19.49 -1.26 -17.05
CA VAL A 377 19.59 0.18 -16.77
C VAL A 377 20.96 0.53 -16.19
N ALA A 378 21.48 -0.27 -15.25
CA ALA A 378 22.81 -0.03 -14.68
C ALA A 378 23.92 -0.10 -15.74
N ALA A 379 23.78 -0.96 -16.76
CA ALA A 379 24.72 -1.04 -17.88
C ALA A 379 24.63 0.18 -18.83
N LYS A 380 23.45 0.80 -18.98
CA LYS A 380 23.21 1.95 -19.86
C LYS A 380 23.50 3.30 -19.19
N GLU A 381 23.03 3.48 -17.97
CA GLU A 381 23.02 4.77 -17.24
C GLU A 381 24.08 4.81 -16.13
N GLY A 382 24.64 3.66 -15.75
CA GLY A 382 25.64 3.50 -14.70
C GLY A 382 25.06 2.98 -13.37
N PRO A 383 25.93 2.52 -12.46
CA PRO A 383 25.51 2.03 -11.16
C PRO A 383 24.84 3.15 -10.34
N GLY A 384 23.80 2.80 -9.58
CA GLY A 384 23.04 3.73 -8.73
C GLY A 384 21.85 4.41 -9.42
N VAL A 385 21.64 4.17 -10.72
CA VAL A 385 20.38 4.53 -11.41
C VAL A 385 19.44 3.34 -11.34
N TYR A 386 18.29 3.51 -10.67
CA TYR A 386 17.29 2.46 -10.56
C TYR A 386 16.27 2.56 -11.68
N TYR A 387 15.94 1.43 -12.30
CA TYR A 387 14.98 1.44 -13.41
C TYR A 387 13.60 1.91 -12.94
N TRP A 388 13.24 1.60 -11.69
CA TRP A 388 11.95 2.00 -11.13
C TRP A 388 11.86 3.50 -10.88
N ASP A 389 12.95 4.16 -10.49
CA ASP A 389 12.99 5.61 -10.36
C ASP A 389 12.75 6.28 -11.73
N LEU A 390 13.28 5.70 -12.81
CA LEU A 390 13.01 6.19 -14.16
C LEU A 390 11.53 6.06 -14.54
N VAL A 391 10.90 4.93 -14.22
CA VAL A 391 9.45 4.74 -14.45
C VAL A 391 8.64 5.71 -13.59
N HIS A 392 9.00 5.85 -12.33
CA HIS A 392 8.35 6.75 -11.40
C HIS A 392 8.41 8.20 -11.89
N ASP A 393 9.59 8.70 -12.20
CA ASP A 393 9.80 10.11 -12.53
C ASP A 393 9.28 10.49 -13.92
N ASN A 394 9.31 9.55 -14.88
CA ASN A 394 8.97 9.83 -16.28
C ASN A 394 7.59 9.31 -16.69
N VAL A 395 6.92 8.50 -15.86
CA VAL A 395 5.56 8.03 -16.11
C VAL A 395 4.63 8.38 -14.97
N LEU A 396 4.90 7.89 -13.75
CA LEU A 396 3.96 7.99 -12.63
C LEU A 396 3.77 9.44 -12.16
N VAL A 397 4.86 10.19 -12.00
CA VAL A 397 4.80 11.61 -11.62
C VAL A 397 4.05 12.44 -12.68
N PRO A 398 4.35 12.35 -14.00
CA PRO A 398 3.61 13.07 -15.03
C PRO A 398 2.09 12.82 -15.07
N ILE A 399 1.63 11.60 -14.77
CA ILE A 399 0.20 11.27 -14.73
C ILE A 399 -0.45 11.55 -13.35
N GLY A 400 0.33 12.02 -12.38
CA GLY A 400 -0.13 12.33 -11.04
C GLY A 400 -0.36 11.10 -10.15
N ALA A 401 0.36 10.01 -10.38
CA ALA A 401 0.40 8.79 -9.57
C ALA A 401 1.73 8.68 -8.78
N ASP A 402 2.25 9.83 -8.31
CA ASP A 402 3.55 9.96 -7.61
C ASP A 402 3.62 9.24 -6.26
N GLN A 403 2.49 8.76 -5.75
CA GLN A 403 2.40 8.00 -4.51
C GLN A 403 2.14 6.52 -4.74
N PHE A 404 2.14 6.06 -5.99
CA PHE A 404 2.03 4.65 -6.33
C PHE A 404 3.22 3.89 -5.74
N THR A 405 2.92 2.89 -4.94
CA THR A 405 3.93 2.12 -4.23
C THR A 405 3.79 0.63 -4.52
N LEU A 406 4.92 -0.06 -4.48
CA LEU A 406 5.01 -1.49 -4.61
C LEU A 406 6.02 -2.07 -3.61
N ARG A 407 5.96 -3.38 -3.39
CA ARG A 407 6.96 -4.09 -2.60
C ARG A 407 8.28 -4.17 -3.35
N GLN A 408 9.36 -3.86 -2.66
CA GLN A 408 10.73 -4.00 -3.13
C GLN A 408 11.46 -5.08 -2.34
N THR A 409 12.59 -5.54 -2.88
CA THR A 409 13.57 -6.32 -2.15
C THR A 409 14.22 -5.49 -1.04
N LEU A 410 14.91 -6.16 -0.12
CA LEU A 410 15.67 -5.55 0.96
C LEU A 410 17.11 -6.01 0.84
N GLU A 411 17.99 -5.08 0.48
CA GLU A 411 19.40 -5.39 0.23
C GLU A 411 20.22 -5.37 1.51
N ASP A 412 21.11 -6.34 1.67
CA ASP A 412 21.92 -6.52 2.89
C ASP A 412 22.92 -5.39 3.12
N ASP A 413 23.26 -4.64 2.07
CA ASP A 413 24.20 -3.52 2.09
C ASP A 413 23.52 -2.16 2.31
N GLY A 414 22.20 -2.14 2.48
CA GLY A 414 21.39 -0.93 2.67
C GLY A 414 21.17 -0.12 1.40
N SER A 415 21.54 -0.65 0.23
CA SER A 415 21.15 -0.06 -1.06
C SER A 415 19.64 -0.18 -1.29
N SER A 416 19.12 0.58 -2.26
CA SER A 416 17.71 0.54 -2.59
C SER A 416 17.36 -0.81 -3.24
N GLY A 417 16.23 -1.38 -2.82
CA GLY A 417 15.73 -2.60 -3.43
C GLY A 417 15.18 -2.38 -4.83
N ILE A 418 14.97 -3.48 -5.54
CA ILE A 418 14.24 -3.48 -6.81
C ILE A 418 12.81 -3.96 -6.59
N PRO A 419 11.84 -3.49 -7.41
CA PRO A 419 10.47 -3.98 -7.37
C PRO A 419 10.37 -5.50 -7.48
N ILE A 420 9.42 -6.12 -6.78
CA ILE A 420 9.16 -7.56 -6.96
C ILE A 420 8.47 -7.85 -8.31
N LEU A 421 7.67 -6.89 -8.82
CA LEU A 421 6.81 -6.94 -10.02
C LEU A 421 5.73 -8.02 -10.03
N ALA A 422 5.91 -9.14 -9.33
CA ALA A 422 4.96 -10.25 -9.31
C ALA A 422 3.69 -9.97 -8.49
N TYR A 423 3.86 -9.25 -7.39
CA TYR A 423 2.83 -8.88 -6.41
C TYR A 423 3.32 -7.67 -5.60
N GLY A 424 2.48 -7.20 -4.66
CA GLY A 424 2.86 -6.15 -3.72
C GLY A 424 2.64 -4.72 -4.20
N ALA A 425 2.03 -4.48 -5.37
CA ALA A 425 1.52 -3.16 -5.71
C ALA A 425 0.33 -2.81 -4.80
N MET A 426 0.32 -1.57 -4.30
CA MET A 426 -0.69 -1.08 -3.35
C MET A 426 -1.22 0.29 -3.78
N PRO A 427 -1.85 0.39 -4.97
CA PRO A 427 -2.39 1.67 -5.43
C PRO A 427 -3.54 2.16 -4.54
N THR A 428 -3.75 3.47 -4.53
CA THR A 428 -5.06 4.06 -4.23
C THR A 428 -6.02 3.88 -5.43
N LEU A 429 -7.30 4.17 -5.24
CA LEU A 429 -8.27 4.14 -6.34
C LEU A 429 -7.87 5.07 -7.50
N ASP A 430 -7.37 6.26 -7.18
CA ASP A 430 -6.96 7.26 -8.17
C ASP A 430 -5.72 6.81 -8.95
N GLU A 431 -4.72 6.25 -8.25
CA GLU A 431 -3.52 5.68 -8.87
C GLU A 431 -3.81 4.46 -9.74
N ALA A 432 -4.82 3.65 -9.40
CA ALA A 432 -5.21 2.50 -10.21
C ALA A 432 -5.99 2.87 -11.47
N ALA A 433 -6.66 4.03 -11.47
CA ALA A 433 -7.44 4.53 -12.60
C ALA A 433 -6.58 5.25 -13.65
N LYS A 434 -5.46 5.82 -13.21
CA LYS A 434 -4.42 6.43 -14.05
C LYS A 434 -3.54 5.34 -14.66
#